data_AF-A0A1G7ZY22-F1
#
_entry.id   AF-A0A1G7ZY22-F1
#
_cell.length_a   1.000
_cell.length_b   1.000
_cell.length_c   1.000
_cell.angle_alpha   90.00
_cell.angle_beta   90.00
_cell.angle_gamma   90.00
#
_symmetry.space_group_name_H-M   'P 1'
#
loop_
_entity.id
_entity.type
_entity.pdbx_description
1 polymer ?
#
loop_
_entity_poly.entity_id
_entity_poly.type
_entity_poly.pdbx_seq_one_letter_code
_entity_poly.pdbx_strand_id
1 'polypeptide(L)'
;MQKLFGNEFGIKDLLDFVKDISKQIIADLMMDHMVDTNKPLDDIVDDAVKRTLEHGKYKKFANKLAELTLSIDEVIQMRKRLAAEIDPNNVARNAFLQAFIRKNVTLSIQPGRLVPGKTKQLTVNVSFPRKISIRSGVTWESSNPEVATVNRKGELTAHKPGTTTITAKLKSIDVGKLDVTVEPKKDKDKEEKDKNKEEKDKKNNDKKDRN
;
A
#
# COMPACT_ATOMS: atom_id res chain seq x y z
N MET A 1 33.98 -0.14 -21.96
CA MET A 1 34.04 -0.83 -20.64
C MET A 1 35.48 -1.19 -20.28
N GLN A 2 36.14 -2.14 -20.95
CA GLN A 2 37.56 -2.47 -20.65
C GLN A 2 38.53 -1.27 -20.67
N LYS A 3 38.37 -0.34 -21.64
CA LYS A 3 39.20 0.89 -21.70
C LYS A 3 38.97 1.88 -20.55
N LEU A 4 37.82 1.82 -19.86
CA LEU A 4 37.43 2.75 -18.79
C LEU A 4 37.52 2.10 -17.39
N PHE A 5 37.18 0.83 -17.29
CA PHE A 5 37.05 0.09 -16.03
C PHE A 5 37.95 -1.15 -15.94
N GLY A 6 38.83 -1.38 -16.92
CA GLY A 6 39.75 -2.53 -16.95
C GLY A 6 39.04 -3.87 -17.07
N ASN A 7 39.72 -4.94 -16.67
CA ASN A 7 39.17 -6.31 -16.61
C ASN A 7 38.46 -6.61 -15.28
N GLU A 8 38.52 -5.69 -14.31
CA GLU A 8 38.01 -5.89 -12.95
C GLU A 8 36.51 -5.61 -12.82
N PHE A 9 35.92 -4.86 -13.77
CA PHE A 9 34.51 -4.51 -13.74
C PHE A 9 33.90 -4.68 -15.14
N GLY A 10 33.12 -5.74 -15.28
CA GLY A 10 32.50 -6.16 -16.54
C GLY A 10 31.07 -5.65 -16.71
N ILE A 11 30.50 -5.91 -17.88
CA ILE A 11 29.11 -5.55 -18.21
C ILE A 11 28.13 -6.21 -17.22
N LYS A 12 28.46 -7.42 -16.76
CA LYS A 12 27.69 -8.14 -15.74
C LYS A 12 27.66 -7.39 -14.40
N ASP A 13 28.78 -6.85 -13.96
CA ASP A 13 28.86 -6.12 -12.70
C ASP A 13 28.09 -4.81 -12.74
N LEU A 14 28.10 -4.13 -13.90
CA LEU A 14 27.26 -2.96 -14.16
C LEU A 14 25.78 -3.31 -14.14
N LEU A 15 25.39 -4.42 -14.77
CA LEU A 15 24.00 -4.88 -14.76
C LEU A 15 23.55 -5.25 -13.34
N ASP A 16 24.41 -5.93 -12.57
CA ASP A 16 24.13 -6.28 -11.18
C ASP A 16 24.05 -5.01 -10.32
N PHE A 17 24.90 -4.00 -10.55
CA PHE A 17 24.82 -2.68 -9.91
C PHE A 17 23.49 -1.98 -10.18
N VAL A 18 23.05 -1.90 -11.44
CA VAL A 18 21.75 -1.27 -11.79
C VAL A 18 20.60 -1.99 -11.12
N LYS A 19 20.62 -3.33 -11.08
CA LYS A 19 19.60 -4.13 -10.38
C LYS A 19 19.59 -3.88 -8.89
N ASP A 20 20.75 -3.85 -8.25
CA ASP A 20 20.85 -3.69 -6.81
C ASP A 20 20.52 -2.24 -6.38
N ILE A 21 20.93 -1.22 -7.13
CA ILE A 21 20.46 0.16 -6.95
C ILE A 21 18.95 0.26 -7.12
N SER A 22 18.37 -0.35 -8.16
CA SER A 22 16.93 -0.29 -8.39
C SER A 22 16.15 -0.87 -7.20
N LYS A 23 16.59 -2.00 -6.65
CA LYS A 23 16.00 -2.58 -5.43
C LYS A 23 16.14 -1.65 -4.23
N GLN A 24 17.29 -1.02 -4.06
CA GLN A 24 17.56 -0.12 -2.94
C GLN A 24 16.70 1.15 -3.01
N ILE A 25 16.63 1.80 -4.18
CA ILE A 25 15.75 2.94 -4.44
C ILE A 25 14.30 2.60 -4.08
N ILE A 26 13.84 1.44 -4.55
CA ILE A 26 12.49 0.97 -4.27
C ILE A 26 12.27 0.76 -2.76
N ALA A 27 13.23 0.14 -2.07
CA ALA A 27 13.14 -0.08 -0.63
C ALA A 27 13.11 1.24 0.15
N ASP A 28 13.93 2.21 -0.23
CA ASP A 28 14.03 3.51 0.43
C ASP A 28 12.81 4.38 0.17
N LEU A 29 12.26 4.31 -1.05
CA LEU A 29 10.97 4.92 -1.39
C LEU A 29 9.84 4.39 -0.51
N MET A 30 9.79 3.07 -0.35
CA MET A 30 8.81 2.44 0.51
C MET A 30 8.97 2.87 1.97
N MET A 31 10.20 2.89 2.49
CA MET A 31 10.51 3.31 3.86
C MET A 31 10.12 4.78 4.12
N ASP A 32 10.49 5.70 3.22
CA ASP A 32 10.12 7.11 3.35
C ASP A 32 8.59 7.30 3.33
N HIS A 33 7.89 6.58 2.44
CA HIS A 33 6.43 6.59 2.40
C HIS A 33 5.78 5.98 3.66
N MET A 34 6.49 5.16 4.43
CA MET A 34 5.99 4.54 5.67
C MET A 34 6.25 5.38 6.92
N VAL A 35 7.41 6.04 6.98
CA VAL A 35 7.84 6.85 8.13
C VAL A 35 7.37 8.30 8.00
N ASP A 36 6.83 8.69 6.85
CA ASP A 36 6.38 10.05 6.54
C ASP A 36 7.48 11.09 6.79
N THR A 37 8.71 10.74 6.38
CA THR A 37 9.87 11.63 6.48
C THR A 37 9.78 12.84 5.54
N ASN A 38 8.75 12.87 4.69
CA ASN A 38 8.50 13.91 3.68
C ASN A 38 9.71 14.17 2.78
N LYS A 39 10.61 13.18 2.65
CA LYS A 39 11.87 13.34 1.93
C LYS A 39 11.58 13.40 0.43
N PRO A 40 12.16 14.36 -0.31
CA PRO A 40 12.05 14.39 -1.75
C PRO A 40 12.57 13.07 -2.36
N LEU A 41 11.84 12.54 -3.35
CA LEU A 41 12.23 11.31 -4.04
C LEU A 41 13.63 11.38 -4.66
N ASP A 42 14.06 12.55 -5.11
CA ASP A 42 15.42 12.69 -5.63
C ASP A 42 16.48 12.49 -4.55
N ASP A 43 16.22 12.95 -3.32
CA ASP A 43 17.13 12.73 -2.20
C ASP A 43 17.11 11.28 -1.73
N ILE A 44 15.97 10.58 -1.85
CA ILE A 44 15.86 9.14 -1.59
C ILE A 44 16.71 8.34 -2.58
N VAL A 45 16.66 8.73 -3.86
CA VAL A 45 17.44 8.07 -4.90
C VAL A 45 18.93 8.39 -4.74
N ASP A 46 19.29 9.62 -4.40
CA ASP A 46 20.68 10.01 -4.14
C ASP A 46 21.28 9.21 -2.98
N ASP A 47 20.53 9.13 -1.88
CA ASP A 47 20.85 8.30 -0.73
C ASP A 47 21.07 6.83 -1.10
N ALA A 48 20.19 6.27 -1.93
CA ALA A 48 20.28 4.88 -2.39
C ALA A 48 21.52 4.64 -3.27
N VAL A 49 21.80 5.56 -4.19
CA VAL A 49 23.00 5.56 -5.04
C VAL A 49 24.25 5.64 -4.16
N LYS A 50 24.29 6.59 -3.23
CA LYS A 50 25.41 6.79 -2.31
C LYS A 50 25.66 5.55 -1.45
N ARG A 51 24.62 5.02 -0.79
CA ARG A 51 24.73 3.78 0.00
C ARG A 51 25.22 2.61 -0.85
N THR A 52 24.71 2.45 -2.07
CA THR A 52 25.10 1.32 -2.90
C THR A 52 26.55 1.43 -3.34
N LEU A 53 27.03 2.63 -3.65
CA LEU A 53 28.42 2.89 -4.05
C LEU A 53 29.42 2.78 -2.89
N GLU A 54 29.02 3.12 -1.67
CA GLU A 54 29.92 3.16 -0.51
C GLU A 54 30.18 1.77 0.12
N HIS A 55 29.41 0.73 -0.24
CA HIS A 55 29.45 -0.57 0.44
C HIS A 55 29.84 -1.76 -0.45
N GLY A 56 30.45 -2.75 0.18
CA GLY A 56 30.66 -4.09 -0.39
C GLY A 56 31.42 -4.12 -1.73
N LYS A 57 30.88 -4.89 -2.69
CA LYS A 57 31.46 -5.10 -4.03
C LYS A 57 31.52 -3.83 -4.89
N TYR A 58 30.74 -2.79 -4.58
CA TYR A 58 30.63 -1.57 -5.39
C TYR A 58 31.56 -0.45 -4.93
N LYS A 59 32.19 -0.58 -3.75
CA LYS A 59 33.24 0.36 -3.30
C LYS A 59 34.41 0.43 -4.30
N LYS A 60 34.74 -0.68 -4.95
CA LYS A 60 35.74 -0.72 -6.03
C LYS A 60 35.31 0.11 -7.25
N PHE A 61 34.02 0.09 -7.59
CA PHE A 61 33.46 0.90 -8.67
C PHE A 61 33.52 2.40 -8.31
N ALA A 62 33.20 2.76 -7.06
CA ALA A 62 33.35 4.14 -6.58
C ALA A 62 34.81 4.63 -6.65
N ASN A 63 35.78 3.80 -6.24
CA ASN A 63 37.20 4.13 -6.35
C ASN A 63 37.62 4.34 -7.82
N LYS A 64 37.10 3.53 -8.74
CA LYS A 64 37.41 3.65 -10.16
C LYS A 64 36.83 4.92 -10.79
N LEU A 65 35.65 5.36 -10.35
CA LEU A 65 35.10 6.66 -10.73
C LEU A 65 36.00 7.81 -10.24
N ALA A 66 36.51 7.71 -9.01
CA ALA A 66 37.45 8.70 -8.48
C ALA A 66 38.77 8.77 -9.28
N GLU A 67 39.28 7.64 -9.77
CA GLU A 67 40.43 7.62 -10.70
C GLU A 67 40.15 8.33 -12.03
N LEU A 68 38.89 8.35 -12.46
CA LEU A 68 38.42 9.11 -13.63
C LEU A 68 38.08 10.56 -13.28
N THR A 69 38.50 11.05 -12.11
CA THR A 69 38.18 12.38 -11.57
C THR A 69 36.68 12.66 -11.45
N LEU A 70 35.86 11.61 -11.37
CA LEU A 70 34.42 11.70 -11.15
C LEU A 70 34.12 11.33 -9.70
N SER A 71 33.76 12.32 -8.90
CA SER A 71 33.24 12.12 -7.56
C SER A 71 31.81 11.55 -7.58
N ILE A 72 31.41 10.91 -6.48
CA ILE A 72 30.02 10.43 -6.30
C ILE A 72 29.03 11.59 -6.42
N ASP A 73 29.39 12.76 -5.89
CA ASP A 73 28.55 13.96 -5.95
C ASP A 73 28.36 14.44 -7.40
N GLU A 74 29.40 14.42 -8.23
CA GLU A 74 29.28 14.76 -9.66
C GLU A 74 28.39 13.77 -10.43
N VAL A 75 28.50 12.48 -10.13
CA VAL A 75 27.62 11.46 -10.71
C VAL A 75 26.15 11.69 -10.31
N ILE A 76 25.90 12.06 -9.05
CA ILE A 76 24.57 12.44 -8.57
C ILE A 76 24.06 13.68 -9.30
N GLN A 77 24.89 14.71 -9.49
CA GLN A 77 24.49 15.92 -10.21
C GLN A 77 24.20 15.65 -11.69
N MET A 78 24.98 14.79 -12.35
CA MET A 78 24.70 14.34 -13.72
C MET A 78 23.36 13.61 -13.81
N ARG A 79 23.07 12.71 -12.86
CA ARG A 79 21.79 12.01 -12.77
C ARG A 79 20.64 13.00 -12.62
N LYS A 80 20.74 14.00 -11.74
CA LYS A 80 19.70 15.02 -11.53
C LYS A 80 19.39 15.80 -12.80
N ARG A 81 20.42 16.24 -13.52
CA ARG A 81 20.26 16.94 -14.80
C ARG A 81 19.57 16.05 -15.83
N LEU A 82 19.99 14.79 -15.94
CA LEU A 82 19.40 13.83 -16.88
C LEU A 82 17.95 13.50 -16.54
N ALA A 83 17.61 13.37 -15.25
CA ALA A 83 16.23 13.14 -14.81
C ALA A 83 15.32 14.32 -15.14
N ALA A 84 15.79 15.56 -14.94
CA ALA A 84 15.04 16.77 -15.28
C ALA A 84 14.81 16.91 -16.79
N GLU A 85 15.75 16.45 -17.62
CA GLU A 85 15.61 16.48 -19.08
C GLU A 85 14.67 15.38 -19.61
N ILE A 86 14.77 14.16 -19.07
CA ILE A 86 14.01 13.00 -19.55
C ILE A 86 12.54 13.04 -19.12
N ASP A 87 12.26 13.46 -17.88
CA ASP A 87 10.90 13.46 -17.32
C ASP A 87 10.67 14.71 -16.46
N PRO A 88 10.65 15.91 -17.08
CA PRO A 88 10.58 17.20 -16.36
C PRO A 88 9.34 17.30 -15.46
N ASN A 89 8.25 16.65 -15.85
CA ASN A 89 6.98 16.64 -15.13
C ASN A 89 6.77 15.38 -14.28
N ASN A 90 7.76 14.49 -14.22
CA ASN A 90 7.73 13.26 -13.43
C ASN A 90 6.56 12.30 -13.77
N VAL A 91 6.07 12.32 -14.99
CA VAL A 91 4.90 11.55 -15.44
C VAL A 91 5.24 10.07 -15.52
N ALA A 92 6.34 9.71 -16.19
CA ALA A 92 6.77 8.31 -16.31
C ALA A 92 7.17 7.76 -14.94
N ARG A 93 7.83 8.59 -14.12
CA ARG A 93 8.17 8.31 -12.73
C ARG A 93 6.94 7.97 -11.89
N ASN A 94 5.91 8.82 -11.92
CA ASN A 94 4.68 8.63 -11.15
C ASN A 94 3.89 7.39 -11.63
N ALA A 95 3.84 7.16 -12.94
CA ALA A 95 3.20 5.98 -13.52
C ALA A 95 3.89 4.68 -13.07
N PHE A 96 5.22 4.65 -13.04
CA PHE A 96 5.98 3.50 -12.53
C PHE A 96 5.71 3.25 -11.05
N LEU A 97 5.75 4.28 -10.20
CA LEU A 97 5.45 4.15 -8.77
C LEU A 97 4.04 3.60 -8.54
N GLN A 98 3.05 4.13 -9.25
CA GLN A 98 1.67 3.64 -9.21
C GLN A 98 1.58 2.16 -9.58
N ALA A 99 2.18 1.75 -10.70
CA ALA A 99 2.17 0.36 -11.16
C ALA A 99 2.89 -0.58 -10.18
N PHE A 100 4.04 -0.14 -9.65
CA PHE A 100 4.85 -0.91 -8.73
C PHE A 100 4.15 -1.09 -7.37
N ILE A 101 3.56 -0.02 -6.82
CA ILE A 101 2.80 -0.07 -5.57
C ILE A 101 1.59 -0.99 -5.74
N ARG A 102 0.78 -0.83 -6.80
CA ARG A 102 -0.39 -1.71 -7.06
C ARG A 102 -0.03 -3.19 -7.14
N LYS A 103 1.13 -3.52 -7.71
CA LYS A 103 1.59 -4.92 -7.83
C LYS A 103 2.02 -5.53 -6.49
N ASN A 104 2.54 -4.72 -5.56
CA ASN A 104 3.15 -5.22 -4.33
C ASN A 104 2.33 -4.92 -3.07
N VAL A 105 1.27 -4.13 -3.16
CA VAL A 105 0.35 -3.85 -2.06
C VAL A 105 -0.85 -4.78 -2.12
N THR A 106 -1.14 -5.41 -1.00
CA THR A 106 -2.37 -6.16 -0.75
C THR A 106 -3.07 -5.51 0.44
N LEU A 107 -4.34 -5.15 0.30
CA LEU A 107 -5.16 -4.94 1.49
C LEU A 107 -5.54 -6.29 2.04
N SER A 108 -5.16 -6.57 3.28
CA SER A 108 -5.64 -7.77 3.95
C SER A 108 -6.74 -7.38 4.91
N ILE A 109 -7.95 -7.71 4.49
CA ILE A 109 -9.11 -7.71 5.34
C ILE A 109 -9.81 -9.03 4.99
N GLN A 110 -9.96 -9.92 5.97
CA GLN A 110 -10.95 -10.97 5.81
C GLN A 110 -12.31 -10.26 5.70
N PRO A 111 -13.07 -10.41 4.60
CA PRO A 111 -14.39 -9.81 4.46
C PRO A 111 -15.24 -10.36 5.61
N GLY A 112 -15.32 -9.56 6.67
CA GLY A 112 -16.18 -9.85 7.80
C GLY A 112 -17.42 -9.05 7.52
N ARG A 113 -18.51 -9.72 7.18
CA ARG A 113 -19.84 -9.13 7.24
C ARG A 113 -19.92 -8.31 8.53
N LEU A 114 -20.10 -7.00 8.39
CA LEU A 114 -20.22 -6.12 9.54
C LEU A 114 -21.68 -5.90 9.84
N VAL A 115 -21.96 -5.63 11.10
CA VAL A 115 -23.29 -5.25 11.57
C VAL A 115 -23.19 -3.81 12.06
N PRO A 116 -24.24 -2.98 11.89
CA PRO A 116 -24.27 -1.61 12.40
C PRO A 116 -23.71 -1.46 13.83
N GLY A 117 -22.78 -0.53 14.00
CA GLY A 117 -22.09 -0.22 15.25
C GLY A 117 -20.86 -1.07 15.55
N LYS A 118 -20.47 -2.01 14.67
CA LYS A 118 -19.22 -2.78 14.81
C LYS A 118 -18.05 -2.07 14.12
N THR A 119 -16.87 -2.21 14.72
CA THR A 119 -15.62 -1.69 14.17
C THR A 119 -14.66 -2.82 13.78
N LYS A 120 -13.76 -2.55 12.83
CA LYS A 120 -12.70 -3.47 12.42
C LYS A 120 -11.44 -2.71 12.02
N GLN A 121 -10.29 -3.21 12.47
CA GLN A 121 -9.01 -2.62 12.11
C GLN A 121 -8.61 -3.03 10.68
N LEU A 122 -8.34 -2.04 9.84
CA LEU A 122 -7.76 -2.24 8.52
C LEU A 122 -6.24 -2.23 8.60
N THR A 123 -5.60 -3.01 7.73
CA THR A 123 -4.14 -3.07 7.61
C THR A 123 -3.76 -3.21 6.15
N VAL A 124 -2.79 -2.39 5.72
CA VAL A 124 -2.23 -2.45 4.37
C VAL A 124 -0.98 -3.33 4.44
N ASN A 125 -0.94 -4.41 3.66
CA ASN A 125 0.21 -5.30 3.61
C ASN A 125 1.00 -5.07 2.32
N VAL A 126 2.28 -4.77 2.46
CA VAL A 126 3.18 -4.57 1.32
C VAL A 126 4.15 -5.73 1.27
N SER A 127 4.28 -6.36 0.10
CA SER A 127 5.10 -7.55 -0.10
C SER A 127 6.28 -7.21 -1.02
N PHE A 128 7.25 -6.43 -0.53
CA PHE A 128 8.54 -6.22 -1.21
C PHE A 128 9.54 -5.48 -0.29
N PRO A 129 10.81 -5.90 -0.19
CA PRO A 129 11.36 -7.22 -0.51
C PRO A 129 10.94 -8.30 0.51
N ARG A 130 10.26 -7.88 1.59
CA ARG A 130 9.63 -8.72 2.61
C ARG A 130 8.21 -8.25 2.84
N LYS A 131 7.38 -9.10 3.44
CA LYS A 131 6.01 -8.73 3.81
C LYS A 131 6.05 -7.87 5.07
N ILE A 132 5.43 -6.70 4.99
CA ILE A 132 5.29 -5.73 6.09
C ILE A 132 3.84 -5.26 6.18
N SER A 133 3.42 -4.87 7.38
CA SER A 133 2.08 -4.37 7.66
C SER A 133 2.16 -2.88 8.04
N ILE A 134 1.45 -2.04 7.31
CA ILE A 134 1.41 -0.59 7.50
C ILE A 134 0.08 -0.19 8.13
N ARG A 135 0.15 0.69 9.14
CA ARG A 135 -1.01 1.26 9.84
C ARG A 135 -1.00 2.79 9.93
N SER A 136 0.15 3.43 9.72
CA SER A 136 0.33 4.89 9.69
C SER A 136 0.61 5.38 8.26
N GLY A 137 0.42 6.67 7.98
CA GLY A 137 0.69 7.26 6.67
C GLY A 137 -0.30 6.84 5.56
N VAL A 138 -1.32 6.06 5.90
CA VAL A 138 -2.40 5.67 4.97
C VAL A 138 -3.59 6.61 5.15
N THR A 139 -4.00 7.25 4.06
CA THR A 139 -5.28 7.95 4.00
C THR A 139 -6.37 7.00 3.50
N TRP A 140 -7.55 7.09 4.09
CA TRP A 140 -8.67 6.21 3.77
C TRP A 140 -9.84 7.01 3.22
N GLU A 141 -10.54 6.43 2.25
CA GLU A 141 -11.74 7.01 1.65
C GLU A 141 -12.83 5.94 1.56
N SER A 142 -14.08 6.32 1.85
CA SER A 142 -15.25 5.46 1.65
C SER A 142 -16.08 6.03 0.51
N SER A 143 -16.46 5.21 -0.46
CA SER A 143 -17.35 5.62 -1.55
C SER A 143 -18.76 5.95 -1.05
N ASN A 144 -19.14 5.44 0.13
CA ASN A 144 -20.40 5.72 0.80
C ASN A 144 -20.20 5.76 2.34
N PRO A 145 -19.85 6.93 2.90
CA PRO A 145 -19.66 7.13 4.33
C PRO A 145 -20.88 6.76 5.18
N GLU A 146 -22.08 6.85 4.61
CA GLU A 146 -23.31 6.47 5.30
C GLU A 146 -23.41 4.97 5.57
N VAL A 147 -22.73 4.13 4.79
CA VAL A 147 -22.65 2.67 4.99
C VAL A 147 -21.52 2.33 5.95
N ALA A 148 -20.33 2.87 5.71
CA ALA A 148 -19.19 2.71 6.62
C ALA A 148 -18.16 3.85 6.45
N THR A 149 -17.50 4.22 7.54
CA THR A 149 -16.40 5.21 7.57
C THR A 149 -15.11 4.58 8.06
N VAL A 150 -13.96 5.12 7.66
CA VAL A 150 -12.65 4.73 8.19
C VAL A 150 -11.93 5.95 8.72
N ASN A 151 -11.40 5.88 9.95
CA ASN A 151 -10.63 6.99 10.51
C ASN A 151 -9.16 6.97 10.06
N ARG A 152 -8.39 8.00 10.42
CA ARG A 152 -6.96 8.12 10.06
C ARG A 152 -6.08 6.99 10.60
N LYS A 153 -6.52 6.27 11.63
CA LYS A 153 -5.82 5.11 12.22
C LYS A 153 -6.19 3.79 11.52
N GLY A 154 -7.00 3.83 10.47
CA GLY A 154 -7.47 2.64 9.75
C GLY A 154 -8.56 1.87 10.49
N GLU A 155 -9.28 2.47 11.43
CA GLU A 155 -10.42 1.83 12.08
C GLU A 155 -11.68 2.06 11.25
N LEU A 156 -12.21 0.98 10.67
CA LEU A 156 -13.47 0.94 9.94
C LEU A 156 -14.64 0.85 10.92
N THR A 157 -15.66 1.68 10.75
CA THR A 157 -16.91 1.67 11.51
C THR A 157 -18.09 1.44 10.57
N ALA A 158 -18.92 0.44 10.85
CA ALA A 158 -20.14 0.15 10.08
C ALA A 158 -21.34 0.93 10.64
N HIS A 159 -22.11 1.56 9.75
CA HIS A 159 -23.22 2.45 10.10
C HIS A 159 -24.57 1.84 9.73
N LYS A 160 -24.86 1.69 8.43
CA LYS A 160 -26.15 1.19 7.93
C LYS A 160 -25.98 0.03 6.93
N PRO A 161 -26.98 -0.85 6.80
CA PRO A 161 -26.92 -1.95 5.84
C PRO A 161 -26.71 -1.45 4.40
N GLY A 162 -25.86 -2.16 3.65
CA GLY A 162 -25.48 -1.80 2.29
C GLY A 162 -24.04 -2.20 1.96
N THR A 163 -23.59 -1.78 0.78
CA THR A 163 -22.20 -2.02 0.32
C THR A 163 -21.50 -0.69 0.08
N THR A 164 -20.23 -0.60 0.46
CA THR A 164 -19.35 0.54 0.16
C THR A 164 -17.95 0.04 -0.17
N THR A 165 -17.24 0.77 -1.03
CA THR A 165 -15.84 0.50 -1.33
C THR A 165 -14.96 1.42 -0.51
N ILE A 166 -14.05 0.82 0.26
CA ILE A 166 -13.01 1.51 1.02
C ILE A 166 -11.73 1.53 0.19
N THR A 167 -11.19 2.72 -0.06
CA THR A 167 -9.93 2.94 -0.78
C THR A 167 -8.84 3.37 0.20
N ALA A 168 -7.68 2.70 0.15
CA ALA A 168 -6.48 3.13 0.84
C ALA A 168 -5.58 3.92 -0.13
N LYS A 169 -5.01 5.03 0.33
CA LYS A 169 -4.04 5.83 -0.43
C LYS A 169 -2.76 6.10 0.36
N LEU A 170 -1.63 6.10 -0.33
CA LEU A 170 -0.32 6.52 0.16
C LEU A 170 0.13 7.73 -0.65
N LYS A 171 0.34 8.89 0.00
CA LYS A 171 0.67 10.17 -0.67
C LYS A 171 -0.13 10.39 -1.97
N SER A 172 -1.46 10.25 -1.88
CA SER A 172 -2.43 10.42 -2.98
C SER A 172 -2.47 9.32 -4.06
N ILE A 173 -1.70 8.24 -3.90
CA ILE A 173 -1.73 7.07 -4.78
C ILE A 173 -2.72 6.05 -4.22
N ASP A 174 -3.75 5.68 -4.98
CA ASP A 174 -4.62 4.55 -4.65
C ASP A 174 -3.80 3.25 -4.60
N VAL A 175 -3.64 2.69 -3.39
CA VAL A 175 -2.82 1.49 -3.15
C VAL A 175 -3.66 0.23 -2.96
N GLY A 176 -4.97 0.38 -2.82
CA GLY A 176 -5.91 -0.70 -3.01
C GLY A 176 -7.31 -0.35 -2.54
N LYS A 177 -8.23 -1.28 -2.84
CA LYS A 177 -9.66 -1.14 -2.57
C LYS A 177 -10.19 -2.39 -1.88
N LEU A 178 -11.19 -2.21 -1.03
CA LEU A 178 -11.93 -3.29 -0.40
C LEU A 178 -13.43 -2.98 -0.45
N ASP A 179 -14.23 -3.93 -0.92
CA ASP A 179 -15.67 -3.88 -0.74
C ASP A 179 -16.09 -4.36 0.65
N VAL A 180 -16.89 -3.53 1.32
CA VAL A 180 -17.42 -3.76 2.66
C VAL A 180 -18.93 -3.90 2.55
N THR A 181 -19.45 -5.03 3.02
CA THR A 181 -20.90 -5.26 3.17
C THR A 181 -21.30 -5.16 4.63
N VAL A 182 -22.27 -4.31 4.92
CA VAL A 182 -22.94 -4.18 6.21
C VAL A 182 -24.30 -4.85 6.12
N GLU A 183 -24.56 -5.80 7.01
CA GLU A 183 -25.82 -6.55 7.06
C GLU A 183 -26.76 -5.99 8.14
N PRO A 184 -28.09 -6.14 7.99
CA PRO A 184 -29.04 -5.80 9.03
C PRO A 184 -28.75 -6.56 10.33
N LYS A 185 -29.03 -5.94 11.49
CA LYS A 185 -29.12 -6.68 12.75
C LYS A 185 -30.25 -7.70 12.61
N LYS A 186 -29.99 -8.97 12.91
CA LYS A 186 -31.07 -9.94 13.10
C LYS A 186 -31.83 -9.54 14.38
N ASP A 187 -33.06 -9.04 14.23
CA ASP A 187 -33.95 -8.73 15.35
C ASP A 187 -34.40 -10.04 16.01
N LYS A 188 -33.77 -10.43 17.13
CA LYS A 188 -34.22 -11.59 17.93
C LYS A 188 -35.65 -11.41 18.48
N ASP A 189 -36.15 -10.18 18.55
CA ASP A 189 -37.46 -9.84 19.12
C ASP A 189 -38.64 -9.98 18.12
N LYS A 190 -38.37 -10.13 16.81
CA LYS A 190 -39.41 -10.38 15.80
C LYS A 190 -39.73 -11.87 15.67
N GLU A 191 -38.72 -12.75 15.72
CA GLU A 191 -38.94 -14.20 15.65
C GLU A 191 -39.74 -14.75 16.85
N GLU A 192 -39.63 -14.15 18.04
CA GLU A 192 -40.38 -14.60 19.23
C GLU A 192 -41.82 -14.07 19.26
N LYS A 193 -42.08 -12.91 18.63
CA LYS A 193 -43.44 -12.37 18.44
C LYS A 193 -44.21 -13.11 17.35
N ASP A 194 -43.54 -13.49 16.26
CA ASP A 194 -44.19 -14.22 15.16
C ASP A 194 -44.48 -15.68 15.55
N LYS A 195 -43.57 -16.34 16.30
CA LYS A 195 -43.83 -17.68 16.86
C LYS A 195 -44.97 -17.70 17.87
N ASN A 196 -45.04 -16.70 18.76
CA ASN A 196 -46.14 -16.60 19.75
C ASN A 196 -47.49 -16.25 19.11
N LYS A 197 -47.50 -15.63 17.94
CA LYS A 197 -48.74 -15.33 17.20
C LYS A 197 -49.27 -16.58 16.49
N GLU A 198 -48.40 -17.34 15.82
CA GLU A 198 -48.76 -18.63 15.21
C GLU A 198 -49.22 -19.68 16.23
N GLU A 199 -48.68 -19.70 17.44
CA GLU A 199 -49.10 -20.63 18.49
C GLU A 199 -50.45 -20.25 19.14
N LYS A 200 -50.76 -18.96 19.23
CA LYS A 200 -52.07 -18.47 19.72
C LYS A 200 -53.18 -18.70 18.70
N ASP A 201 -52.89 -18.54 17.42
CA ASP A 201 -53.86 -18.75 16.34
C ASP A 201 -54.21 -20.24 16.18
N LYS A 202 -53.24 -21.16 16.38
CA LYS A 202 -53.49 -22.62 16.41
C LYS A 202 -54.34 -23.04 17.62
N LYS A 203 -54.07 -22.51 18.82
CA LYS A 203 -54.84 -22.84 20.04
C LYS A 203 -56.29 -22.33 20.02
N ASN A 204 -56.58 -21.26 19.28
CA ASN A 204 -57.94 -20.73 19.15
C ASN A 204 -58.79 -21.49 18.12
N ASN A 205 -58.18 -22.05 17.07
CA ASN A 205 -58.90 -22.91 16.13
C ASN A 205 -59.26 -24.27 16.73
N ASP A 206 -58.34 -24.89 17.49
CA ASP A 206 -58.60 -26.19 18.15
C ASP A 206 -59.74 -26.16 19.20
N LYS A 207 -60.08 -24.98 19.73
CA LYS A 207 -61.20 -24.80 20.66
C LYS A 207 -62.54 -24.57 19.97
N LYS A 208 -62.54 -24.15 18.71
CA LYS A 208 -63.76 -23.85 17.96
C LYS A 208 -64.39 -25.10 17.35
N ASP A 209 -63.59 -26.16 17.14
CA ASP A 209 -64.02 -27.43 16.55
C ASP A 209 -64.52 -28.47 17.58
N ARG A 210 -64.59 -28.12 18.87
CA ARG A 210 -65.02 -29.03 19.96
C ARG A 210 -66.33 -28.63 20.65
N ASN A 211 -67.11 -27.72 20.08
CA ASN A 211 -68.36 -27.23 20.69
C ASN A 211 -69.54 -27.35 19.74
#